data_AF-A0A436V3P0-F1
#
_entry.id   AF-A0A436V3P0-F1
#
_cell.length_a   1.000
_cell.length_b   1.000
_cell.length_c   1.000
_cell.angle_alpha   90.00
_cell.angle_beta   90.00
_cell.angle_gamma   90.00
#
_symmetry.space_group_name_H-M   'P 1'
#
loop_
_entity.id
_entity.type
_entity.pdbx_description
1 polymer ?
#
loop_
_entity_poly.entity_id
_entity_poly.type
_entity_poly.pdbx_seq_one_letter_code
_entity_poly.pdbx_strand_id
1 'polypeptide(L)'
;MNTVALAFDLGGTELRGALIERGGDVVARVSAPTLAGAGSEAVIGQIITLADKLLKEHPQAKVTGIGMCAPGPLDPKAGIVIGPPTLAGWHNVPLIDILSRQFGLPVRLENDANAAALGEWRFGAGRGAGSLVFVTVSTGIGGGVVADGHIYHGRRGLAAEIGHM
;
A
#
# COMPACT_ATOMS: atom_id res chain seq x y z
N MET A 1 9.14 -20.29 13.11
CA MET A 1 7.99 -19.42 12.76
C MET A 1 8.53 -18.31 11.88
N ASN A 2 8.04 -18.20 10.65
CA ASN A 2 8.52 -17.15 9.75
C ASN A 2 7.87 -15.83 10.16
N THR A 3 8.71 -14.83 10.34
CA THR A 3 8.29 -13.47 10.67
C THR A 3 7.95 -12.76 9.37
N VAL A 4 6.72 -12.29 9.25
CA VAL A 4 6.19 -11.68 8.02
C VAL A 4 5.55 -10.33 8.31
N ALA A 5 5.35 -9.55 7.27
CA ALA A 5 4.43 -8.43 7.23
C ALA A 5 3.18 -8.84 6.43
N LEU A 6 2.03 -8.30 6.81
CA LEU A 6 0.84 -8.34 5.98
C LEU A 6 0.87 -7.10 5.08
N ALA A 7 0.73 -7.27 3.78
CA ALA A 7 0.81 -6.17 2.82
C ALA A 7 -0.46 -6.12 1.98
N PHE A 8 -0.94 -4.92 1.69
CA PHE A 8 -2.07 -4.72 0.78
C PHE A 8 -1.78 -3.65 -0.26
N ASP A 9 -2.25 -3.94 -1.46
CA ASP A 9 -2.29 -3.03 -2.62
C ASP A 9 -3.75 -2.78 -2.94
N LEU A 10 -4.25 -1.61 -2.51
CA LEU A 10 -5.62 -1.18 -2.76
C LEU A 10 -5.67 -0.43 -4.08
N GLY A 11 -6.04 -1.12 -5.16
CA GLY A 11 -6.34 -0.50 -6.45
C GLY A 11 -7.83 -0.19 -6.62
N GLY A 12 -8.17 0.67 -7.59
CA GLY A 12 -9.56 0.96 -7.94
C GLY A 12 -10.32 -0.23 -8.55
N THR A 13 -9.61 -1.23 -9.08
CA THR A 13 -10.20 -2.40 -9.74
C THR A 13 -9.96 -3.69 -8.95
N GLU A 14 -8.77 -3.83 -8.37
CA GLU A 14 -8.38 -5.03 -7.65
C GLU A 14 -7.74 -4.64 -6.31
N LEU A 15 -8.15 -5.32 -5.25
CA LEU A 15 -7.53 -5.28 -3.93
C LEU A 15 -6.73 -6.56 -3.76
N ARG A 16 -5.44 -6.42 -3.45
CA ARG A 16 -4.53 -7.54 -3.23
C ARG A 16 -4.04 -7.52 -1.81
N GLY A 17 -3.88 -8.71 -1.21
CA GLY A 17 -3.27 -8.92 0.09
C GLY A 17 -2.17 -9.98 -0.03
N ALA A 18 -1.10 -9.84 0.77
CA ALA A 18 0.00 -10.80 0.78
C ALA A 18 0.65 -10.92 2.16
N LEU A 19 1.24 -12.08 2.43
CA LEU A 19 2.22 -12.26 3.51
C LEU A 19 3.61 -12.16 2.88
N ILE A 20 4.43 -11.23 3.38
CA ILE A 20 5.75 -10.91 2.81
C ILE A 20 6.82 -11.07 3.89
N GLU A 21 7.89 -11.79 3.59
CA GLU A 21 9.06 -11.91 4.46
C GLU A 21 9.96 -10.68 4.39
N ARG A 22 10.85 -10.52 5.37
CA ARG A 22 11.78 -9.38 5.42
C ARG A 22 12.68 -9.26 4.17
N GLY A 23 12.94 -10.39 3.49
CA GLY A 23 13.72 -10.44 2.25
C GLY A 23 12.97 -9.94 1.01
N GLY A 24 11.66 -9.71 1.10
CA GLY A 24 10.80 -9.37 -0.03
C GLY A 24 10.06 -10.58 -0.63
N ASP A 25 10.32 -11.78 -0.13
CA ASP A 25 9.67 -13.01 -0.61
C ASP A 25 8.19 -13.04 -0.24
N VAL A 26 7.35 -13.33 -1.24
CA VAL A 26 5.89 -13.46 -1.05
C VAL A 26 5.58 -14.90 -0.65
N VAL A 27 5.13 -15.09 0.59
CA VAL A 27 4.76 -16.39 1.15
C VAL A 27 3.40 -16.83 0.64
N ALA A 28 2.46 -15.89 0.60
CA ALA A 28 1.08 -16.14 0.18
C ALA A 28 0.46 -14.85 -0.36
N ARG A 29 -0.53 -15.00 -1.24
CA ARG A 29 -1.27 -13.89 -1.83
C ARG A 29 -2.74 -14.23 -1.99
N VAL A 30 -3.58 -13.23 -1.84
CA VAL A 30 -5.02 -13.25 -2.13
C VAL A 30 -5.37 -12.00 -2.90
N SER A 31 -6.41 -12.06 -3.73
CA SER A 31 -6.99 -10.86 -4.33
C SER A 31 -8.49 -10.99 -4.49
N ALA A 32 -9.15 -9.85 -4.64
CA ALA A 32 -10.55 -9.74 -4.98
C ALA A 32 -10.79 -8.45 -5.79
N PRO A 33 -11.83 -8.40 -6.64
CA PRO A 33 -12.29 -7.13 -7.19
C PRO A 33 -12.61 -6.12 -6.09
N THR A 34 -12.11 -4.89 -6.24
CA THR A 34 -12.36 -3.82 -5.27
C THR A 34 -13.81 -3.39 -5.34
N LEU A 35 -14.48 -3.29 -4.19
CA LEU A 35 -15.81 -2.68 -4.07
C LEU A 35 -15.71 -1.14 -4.14
N ALA A 36 -15.07 -0.62 -5.18
CA ALA A 36 -14.69 0.79 -5.30
C ALA A 36 -15.89 1.76 -5.24
N GLY A 37 -17.08 1.30 -5.66
CA GLY A 37 -18.33 2.08 -5.60
C GLY A 37 -19.11 1.98 -4.29
N ALA A 38 -18.70 1.11 -3.36
CA ALA A 38 -19.52 0.75 -2.19
C ALA A 38 -19.19 1.55 -0.91
N GLY A 39 -18.29 2.54 -0.99
CA GLY A 39 -17.86 3.33 0.17
C GLY A 39 -16.68 2.71 0.91
N SER A 40 -16.10 3.51 1.80
CA SER A 40 -14.88 3.16 2.54
C SER A 40 -15.09 1.99 3.51
N GLU A 41 -16.21 1.93 4.21
CA GLU A 41 -16.52 0.83 5.14
C GLU A 41 -16.54 -0.53 4.46
N ALA A 42 -17.16 -0.63 3.28
CA ALA A 42 -17.22 -1.88 2.51
C ALA A 42 -15.83 -2.34 2.07
N VAL A 43 -15.00 -1.43 1.55
CA VAL A 43 -13.64 -1.74 1.11
C VAL A 43 -12.73 -2.08 2.30
N ILE A 44 -12.87 -1.40 3.44
CA ILE A 44 -12.15 -1.74 4.67
C ILE A 44 -12.57 -3.13 5.16
N GLY A 45 -13.86 -3.47 5.10
CA GLY A 45 -14.35 -4.81 5.38
C GLY A 45 -13.72 -5.87 4.46
N GLN A 46 -13.51 -5.55 3.18
CA GLN A 46 -12.77 -6.43 2.26
C GLN A 46 -11.30 -6.62 2.68
N ILE A 47 -10.60 -5.54 3.06
CA ILE A 47 -9.22 -5.62 3.55
C ILE A 47 -9.14 -6.59 4.75
N ILE A 48 -10.06 -6.43 5.71
CA ILE A 48 -10.11 -7.29 6.90
C ILE A 48 -10.40 -8.73 6.52
N THR A 49 -11.35 -8.96 5.63
CA THR A 49 -11.69 -10.32 5.15
C THR A 49 -10.49 -11.00 4.49
N LEU A 50 -9.73 -10.29 3.66
CA LEU A 50 -8.53 -10.82 3.01
C LEU A 50 -7.41 -11.07 4.01
N ALA A 51 -7.24 -10.19 5.01
CA ALA A 51 -6.32 -10.40 6.13
C ALA A 51 -6.62 -11.70 6.88
N ASP A 52 -7.88 -11.85 7.32
CA ASP A 52 -8.33 -13.00 8.11
C ASP A 52 -8.16 -14.31 7.33
N LYS A 53 -8.43 -14.28 6.02
CA LYS A 53 -8.19 -15.42 5.14
C LYS A 53 -6.72 -15.83 5.14
N LEU A 54 -5.79 -14.90 4.89
CA LEU A 54 -4.36 -15.17 4.90
C LEU A 54 -3.88 -15.70 6.27
N LEU A 55 -4.34 -15.07 7.36
CA LEU A 55 -3.96 -15.47 8.72
C LEU A 55 -4.47 -16.86 9.08
N LYS A 56 -5.69 -17.21 8.66
CA LYS A 56 -6.30 -18.52 8.89
C LYS A 56 -5.61 -19.62 8.09
N GLU A 57 -5.22 -19.34 6.85
CA GLU A 57 -4.50 -20.28 5.99
C GLU A 57 -3.03 -20.46 6.40
N HIS A 58 -2.47 -19.49 7.13
CA HIS A 58 -1.08 -19.49 7.59
C HIS A 58 -0.94 -19.23 9.11
N PRO A 59 -1.50 -20.10 9.98
CA PRO A 59 -1.56 -19.87 11.43
C PRO A 59 -0.18 -19.79 12.11
N GLN A 60 0.86 -20.34 11.49
CA GLN A 60 2.25 -20.28 11.96
C GLN A 60 2.97 -18.95 11.65
N ALA A 61 2.35 -18.07 10.87
CA ALA A 61 2.94 -16.80 10.47
C ALA A 61 2.92 -15.81 11.66
N LYS A 62 4.07 -15.24 11.99
CA LYS A 62 4.15 -14.18 12.99
C LYS A 62 4.13 -12.83 12.29
N VAL A 63 2.96 -12.20 12.23
CA VAL A 63 2.81 -10.88 11.62
C VAL A 63 3.35 -9.79 12.55
N THR A 64 4.22 -8.93 12.00
CA THR A 64 4.88 -7.85 12.75
C THR A 64 4.34 -6.46 12.46
N GLY A 65 3.56 -6.32 11.38
CA GLY A 65 2.97 -5.06 10.98
C GLY A 65 2.23 -5.20 9.65
N ILE A 66 1.54 -4.12 9.28
CA ILE A 66 0.76 -4.03 8.05
C ILE A 66 1.32 -2.90 7.17
N GLY A 67 1.59 -3.20 5.91
CA GLY A 67 1.88 -2.21 4.88
C GLY A 67 0.68 -2.05 3.95
N MET A 68 0.28 -0.81 3.68
CA MET A 68 -0.81 -0.47 2.76
C MET A 68 -0.25 0.46 1.69
N CYS A 69 -0.57 0.21 0.42
CA CYS A 69 -0.56 1.25 -0.60
C CYS A 69 -1.95 1.47 -1.20
N ALA A 70 -2.21 2.69 -1.65
CA ALA A 70 -3.47 3.12 -2.22
C ALA A 70 -3.27 4.24 -3.24
N PRO A 71 -4.23 4.46 -4.17
CA PRO A 71 -4.24 5.62 -5.04
C PRO A 71 -4.39 6.91 -4.22
N GLY A 72 -3.74 7.97 -4.71
CA GLY A 72 -3.84 9.30 -4.14
C GLY A 72 -5.13 10.05 -4.53
N PRO A 73 -5.43 11.19 -3.87
CA PRO A 73 -4.61 11.82 -2.84
C PRO A 73 -4.74 11.16 -1.45
N LEU A 74 -3.62 11.17 -0.71
CA LEU A 74 -3.49 10.65 0.66
C LEU A 74 -2.47 11.46 1.46
N ASP A 75 -2.59 11.42 2.78
CA ASP A 75 -1.57 11.88 3.73
C ASP A 75 -0.98 10.64 4.42
N PRO A 76 0.18 10.13 3.95
CA PRO A 76 0.76 8.91 4.50
C PRO A 76 1.32 9.13 5.91
N LYS A 77 1.63 10.37 6.30
CA LYS A 77 2.13 10.69 7.65
C LYS A 77 1.00 10.70 8.67
N ALA A 78 -0.14 11.30 8.32
CA ALA A 78 -1.34 11.25 9.15
C ALA A 78 -2.09 9.91 9.05
N GLY A 79 -1.77 9.09 8.05
CA GLY A 79 -2.43 7.80 7.82
C GLY A 79 -3.83 7.92 7.25
N ILE A 80 -4.08 8.99 6.50
CA ILE A 80 -5.41 9.37 6.00
C ILE A 80 -5.46 9.19 4.48
N VAL A 81 -6.48 8.50 3.99
CA VAL A 81 -6.83 8.50 2.56
C VAL A 81 -7.81 9.66 2.33
N ILE A 82 -7.37 10.67 1.58
CA ILE A 82 -8.09 11.97 1.50
C ILE A 82 -9.33 11.84 0.61
N GLY A 83 -9.18 11.26 -0.58
CA GLY A 83 -10.29 11.08 -1.52
C GLY A 83 -9.83 10.74 -2.93
N PRO A 84 -9.32 9.53 -3.17
CA PRO A 84 -8.90 9.10 -4.50
C PRO A 84 -10.08 9.04 -5.48
N PRO A 85 -9.91 9.51 -6.73
CA PRO A 85 -10.98 9.54 -7.72
C PRO A 85 -11.47 8.13 -8.11
N THR A 86 -10.67 7.12 -7.83
CA THR A 86 -10.96 5.72 -8.13
C THR A 86 -11.76 5.00 -7.04
N LEU A 87 -11.99 5.61 -5.86
CA LEU A 87 -12.75 5.00 -4.76
C LEU A 87 -13.86 5.94 -4.28
N ALA A 88 -15.11 5.61 -4.59
CA ALA A 88 -16.26 6.40 -4.20
C ALA A 88 -16.52 6.33 -2.68
N GLY A 89 -16.94 7.46 -2.10
CA GLY A 89 -17.28 7.54 -0.67
C GLY A 89 -16.07 7.59 0.28
N TRP A 90 -14.86 7.76 -0.24
CA TRP A 90 -13.65 7.98 0.56
C TRP A 90 -13.43 9.49 0.76
N HIS A 91 -13.56 9.95 2.01
CA HIS A 91 -13.32 11.34 2.39
C HIS A 91 -12.60 11.40 3.73
N ASN A 92 -11.33 11.79 3.74
CA ASN A 92 -10.48 11.87 4.94
C ASN A 92 -10.57 10.64 5.85
N VAL A 93 -10.46 9.44 5.27
CA VAL A 93 -10.59 8.18 5.99
C VAL A 93 -9.30 7.88 6.77
N PRO A 94 -9.32 7.77 8.12
CA PRO A 94 -8.14 7.50 8.93
C PRO A 94 -7.77 6.00 8.90
N LEU A 95 -7.32 5.53 7.74
CA LEU A 95 -7.14 4.11 7.45
C LEU A 95 -6.13 3.44 8.38
N ILE A 96 -5.02 4.11 8.72
CA ILE A 96 -4.02 3.57 9.67
C ILE A 96 -4.66 3.31 11.02
N ASP A 97 -5.42 4.26 11.57
CA ASP A 97 -6.02 4.13 12.90
C ASP A 97 -7.07 3.01 12.93
N ILE A 98 -7.90 2.91 11.90
CA ILE A 98 -8.94 1.88 11.79
C ILE A 98 -8.29 0.49 11.79
N LEU A 99 -7.32 0.27 10.90
CA LEU A 99 -6.66 -1.03 10.78
C LEU A 99 -5.76 -1.34 11.99
N SER A 100 -5.08 -0.35 12.55
CA SER A 100 -4.24 -0.55 13.74
C SER A 100 -5.08 -0.97 14.94
N ARG A 101 -6.25 -0.36 15.15
CA ARG A 101 -7.19 -0.78 16.20
C ARG A 101 -7.75 -2.18 15.94
N GLN A 102 -8.10 -2.49 14.70
CA GLN A 102 -8.64 -3.79 14.32
C GLN A 102 -7.65 -4.93 14.58
N PHE A 103 -6.38 -4.75 14.21
CA PHE A 103 -5.37 -5.82 14.25
C PHE A 103 -4.45 -5.77 15.47
N GLY A 104 -4.43 -4.65 16.22
CA GLY A 104 -3.45 -4.43 17.28
C GLY A 104 -2.00 -4.38 16.77
N LEU A 105 -1.81 -4.02 15.50
CA LEU A 105 -0.53 -4.02 14.81
C LEU A 105 -0.15 -2.62 14.33
N PRO A 106 1.15 -2.31 14.18
CA PRO A 106 1.58 -1.09 13.51
C PRO A 106 1.21 -1.15 12.03
N VAL A 107 0.61 -0.06 11.52
CA VAL A 107 0.21 0.07 10.11
C VAL A 107 0.95 1.23 9.47
N ARG A 108 1.38 1.07 8.22
CA ARG A 108 1.96 2.13 7.39
C ARG A 108 1.16 2.26 6.09
N LEU A 109 0.91 3.49 5.67
CA LEU A 109 0.27 3.84 4.42
C LEU A 109 1.27 4.52 3.50
N GLU A 110 1.20 4.23 2.21
CA GLU A 110 1.98 4.88 1.17
C GLU A 110 1.15 5.04 -0.11
N ASN A 111 1.56 5.97 -0.98
CA ASN A 111 1.05 6.05 -2.34
C ASN A 111 1.53 4.83 -3.16
N ASP A 112 0.68 4.35 -4.08
CA ASP A 112 0.94 3.18 -4.92
C ASP A 112 2.20 3.34 -5.81
N ALA A 113 2.39 4.48 -6.47
CA ALA A 113 3.58 4.77 -7.26
C ALA A 113 4.85 4.88 -6.40
N ASN A 114 4.75 5.48 -5.21
CA ASN A 114 5.85 5.50 -4.24
C ASN A 114 6.20 4.10 -3.73
N ALA A 115 5.19 3.28 -3.42
CA ALA A 115 5.37 1.92 -2.95
C ALA A 115 6.01 1.04 -4.04
N ALA A 116 5.60 1.22 -5.30
CA ALA A 116 6.23 0.56 -6.45
C ALA A 116 7.71 0.99 -6.60
N ALA A 117 8.01 2.28 -6.48
CA ALA A 117 9.39 2.78 -6.50
C ALA A 117 10.24 2.17 -5.37
N LEU A 118 9.69 2.09 -4.15
CA LEU A 118 10.35 1.43 -3.01
C LEU A 118 10.58 -0.06 -3.25
N GLY A 119 9.61 -0.75 -3.85
CA GLY A 119 9.72 -2.16 -4.23
C GLY A 119 10.86 -2.37 -5.21
N GLU A 120 10.89 -1.60 -6.30
CA GLU A 120 11.95 -1.67 -7.31
C GLU A 120 13.33 -1.30 -6.75
N TRP A 121 13.41 -0.26 -5.93
CA TRP A 121 14.66 0.16 -5.31
C TRP A 121 15.22 -0.89 -4.35
N ARG A 122 14.35 -1.54 -3.57
CA ARG A 122 14.78 -2.46 -2.51
C ARG A 122 14.95 -3.90 -2.97
N PHE A 123 14.09 -4.35 -3.88
CA PHE A 123 13.99 -5.76 -4.27
C PHE A 123 14.11 -5.99 -5.79
N GLY A 124 13.87 -4.96 -6.60
CA GLY A 124 13.83 -5.05 -8.07
C GLY A 124 15.04 -4.43 -8.77
N ALA A 125 14.77 -3.77 -9.90
CA ALA A 125 15.78 -3.26 -10.83
C ALA A 125 16.62 -2.10 -10.29
N GLY A 126 16.15 -1.44 -9.23
CA GLY A 126 16.83 -0.31 -8.59
C GLY A 126 17.83 -0.67 -7.50
N ARG A 127 18.04 -1.96 -7.23
CA ARG A 127 18.91 -2.42 -6.15
C ARG A 127 20.34 -1.90 -6.29
N GLY A 128 20.85 -1.30 -5.22
CA GLY A 128 22.21 -0.74 -5.17
C GLY A 128 22.31 0.69 -5.71
N ALA A 129 21.24 1.25 -6.28
CA ALA A 129 21.21 2.65 -6.67
C ALA A 129 21.06 3.55 -5.43
N GLY A 130 21.82 4.66 -5.39
CA GLY A 130 21.66 5.68 -4.34
C GLY A 130 20.38 6.50 -4.49
N SER A 131 19.95 6.71 -5.73
CA SER A 131 18.71 7.41 -6.10
C SER A 131 18.07 6.74 -7.30
N LEU A 132 16.75 6.76 -7.37
CA LEU A 132 15.94 6.14 -8.42
C LEU A 132 14.71 7.00 -8.72
N VAL A 133 14.41 7.19 -9.99
CA VAL A 133 13.11 7.69 -10.44
C VAL A 133 12.35 6.53 -11.06
N PHE A 134 11.19 6.24 -10.49
CA PHE A 134 10.24 5.28 -11.00
C PHE A 134 9.15 6.03 -11.76
N VAL A 135 8.83 5.53 -12.96
CA VAL A 135 7.71 6.03 -13.76
C VAL A 135 6.87 4.82 -14.14
N THR A 136 5.60 4.84 -13.76
CA THR A 136 4.63 3.84 -14.19
C THR A 136 3.73 4.44 -15.25
N VAL A 137 3.56 3.70 -16.36
CA VAL A 137 2.66 4.05 -17.45
C VAL A 137 1.63 2.93 -17.57
N SER A 138 0.40 3.23 -17.19
CA SER A 138 -0.73 2.30 -17.23
C SER A 138 -1.97 3.04 -17.73
N THR A 139 -3.10 2.96 -17.03
CA THR A 139 -4.27 3.82 -17.28
C THR A 139 -3.98 5.31 -17.07
N GLY A 140 -2.98 5.62 -16.25
CA GLY A 140 -2.41 6.96 -16.06
C GLY A 140 -0.89 6.90 -15.94
N ILE A 141 -0.27 8.05 -15.69
CA ILE A 141 1.16 8.17 -15.44
C ILE A 141 1.36 8.46 -13.95
N GLY A 142 2.05 7.56 -13.25
CA GLY A 142 2.45 7.73 -11.86
C GLY A 142 3.96 7.85 -11.74
N GLY A 143 4.44 8.48 -10.68
CA GLY A 143 5.87 8.62 -10.41
C GLY A 143 6.20 8.37 -8.94
N GLY A 144 7.41 7.89 -8.69
CA GLY A 144 7.98 7.77 -7.35
C GLY A 144 9.46 8.07 -7.41
N VAL A 145 9.98 8.76 -6.39
CA VAL A 145 11.39 9.18 -6.37
C VAL A 145 12.04 8.69 -5.09
N VAL A 146 13.07 7.87 -5.21
CA VAL A 146 14.01 7.59 -4.12
C VAL A 146 15.21 8.51 -4.31
N ALA A 147 15.55 9.28 -3.28
CA ALA A 147 16.72 10.16 -3.24
C ALA A 147 17.53 9.86 -1.98
N ASP A 148 18.83 9.61 -2.15
CA ASP A 148 19.75 9.30 -1.05
C ASP A 148 19.24 8.17 -0.13
N GLY A 149 18.70 7.12 -0.76
CA GLY A 149 18.16 5.94 -0.08
C GLY A 149 16.82 6.16 0.65
N HIS A 150 16.15 7.29 0.43
CA HIS A 150 14.86 7.60 1.06
C HIS A 150 13.81 7.94 0.01
N ILE A 151 12.57 7.51 0.23
CA ILE A 151 11.45 7.97 -0.60
C ILE A 151 11.25 9.47 -0.41
N TYR A 152 11.11 10.19 -1.52
CA TYR A 152 10.93 11.63 -1.55
C TYR A 152 9.44 11.96 -1.58
N HIS A 153 8.85 12.26 -0.42
CA HIS A 153 7.42 12.59 -0.29
C HIS A 153 7.05 14.03 -0.70
N GLY A 154 8.03 14.94 -0.78
CA GLY A 154 7.76 16.38 -0.92
C GLY A 154 6.97 16.98 0.26
N ARG A 155 6.39 18.17 0.08
CA ARG A 155 5.80 18.97 1.18
C ARG A 155 4.55 18.35 1.82
N ARG A 156 3.81 17.50 1.10
CA ARG A 156 2.53 16.91 1.56
C ARG A 156 2.33 15.44 1.18
N GLY A 157 3.39 14.72 0.81
CA GLY A 157 3.25 13.35 0.29
C GLY A 157 2.80 13.29 -1.18
N LEU A 158 2.83 14.42 -1.89
CA LEU A 158 2.36 14.58 -3.28
C LEU A 158 3.50 14.87 -4.26
N ALA A 159 4.71 14.42 -3.93
CA ALA A 159 5.83 14.51 -4.87
C ALA A 159 5.65 13.50 -6.02
N ALA A 160 6.25 13.81 -7.17
CA ALA A 160 6.30 12.92 -8.33
C ALA A 160 4.93 12.55 -8.96
N GLU A 161 3.91 13.40 -8.78
CA GLU A 161 2.62 13.37 -9.50
C GLU A 161 2.77 13.83 -10.96
N ILE A 162 3.72 13.25 -11.69
CA ILE A 162 4.17 13.69 -13.02
C ILE A 162 3.10 13.54 -14.12
N GLY A 163 2.05 12.75 -13.88
CA GLY A 163 0.91 12.66 -14.78
C GLY A 163 0.03 13.91 -14.83
N HIS A 164 0.25 14.88 -13.93
CA HIS A 164 -0.51 16.13 -13.82
C HIS A 164 0.29 17.38 -14.25
N MET A 165 1.42 17.20 -14.96
CA MET A 165 2.27 18.30 -15.47
C MET A 165 1.70 18.99 -16.71
#